data_AF-A0A2S2NAL3-F1
#
_entry.id   AF-A0A2S2NAL3-F1
#
_cell.length_a   1.000
_cell.length_b   1.000
_cell.length_c   1.000
_cell.angle_alpha   90.00
_cell.angle_beta   90.00
_cell.angle_gamma   90.00
#
_symmetry.space_group_name_H-M   'P 1'
#
loop_
_entity.id
_entity.type
_entity.pdbx_description
1 polymer ?
#
loop_
_entity_poly.entity_id
_entity_poly.type
_entity_poly.pdbx_seq_one_letter_code
_entity_poly.pdbx_strand_id
1 'polypeptide(L)'
;RSRSPLGGNRINILDILGDSDNIPSRRVPGVRGRLVYLDGNGYTYVQNHTSTNRRQLRCTRYERGCRATASMALEPENAPIIMYSRHNHRPGHDVEIGNFLATLRSR
;
A
#
# COMPACT_ATOMS: atom_id res chain seq x y z
N ARG A 1 13.90 36.52 -35.18
CA ARG A 1 15.11 36.05 -34.45
C ARG A 1 14.83 36.30 -32.97
N SER A 2 14.82 35.38 -32.02
CA SER A 2 14.99 33.93 -31.98
C SER A 2 14.37 33.47 -30.66
N ARG A 3 13.95 32.21 -30.61
CA ARG A 3 13.19 31.58 -29.50
C ARG A 3 14.03 31.44 -28.22
N SER A 4 13.32 31.47 -27.09
CA SER A 4 13.77 31.25 -25.71
C SER A 4 14.64 30.00 -25.53
N PRO A 5 15.57 29.98 -24.55
CA PRO A 5 16.23 28.73 -24.21
C PRO A 5 16.08 28.31 -22.72
N LEU A 6 15.96 26.99 -22.56
CA LEU A 6 16.26 26.12 -21.40
C LEU A 6 15.24 26.19 -20.23
N GLY A 7 14.31 25.25 -20.08
CA GLY A 7 14.53 23.80 -20.15
C GLY A 7 15.13 23.27 -18.84
N GLY A 8 14.62 23.73 -17.69
CA GLY A 8 14.92 23.15 -16.39
C GLY A 8 14.18 21.83 -16.24
N ASN A 9 14.90 20.74 -16.46
CA ASN A 9 14.44 19.37 -16.26
C ASN A 9 14.06 19.17 -14.78
N ARG A 10 12.80 19.46 -14.44
CA ARG A 10 12.20 18.98 -13.20
C ARG A 10 12.06 17.48 -13.38
N ILE A 11 12.99 16.72 -12.81
CA ILE A 11 12.78 15.29 -12.58
C ILE A 11 11.55 15.22 -11.67
N ASN A 12 10.39 14.99 -12.26
CA ASN A 12 9.21 14.61 -11.50
C ASN A 12 9.59 13.27 -10.86
N ILE A 13 9.69 13.24 -9.54
CA ILE A 13 9.85 12.01 -8.75
C ILE A 13 8.77 10.95 -9.10
N LEU A 14 7.70 11.38 -9.78
CA LEU A 14 6.66 10.55 -10.38
C LEU A 14 7.16 9.59 -11.46
N ASP A 15 8.26 9.88 -12.18
CA ASP A 15 8.70 9.07 -13.33
C ASP A 15 9.63 7.89 -12.95
N ILE A 16 10.04 7.77 -11.68
CA ILE A 16 10.97 6.71 -11.20
C ILE A 16 10.22 5.59 -10.46
N LEU A 17 8.91 5.73 -10.22
CA LEU A 17 8.07 4.77 -9.50
C LEU A 17 6.92 4.21 -10.35
N GLY A 18 7.06 4.22 -11.68
CA GLY A 18 6.04 3.76 -12.61
C GLY A 18 5.89 2.24 -12.63
N ASP A 19 4.81 1.73 -12.02
CA ASP A 19 3.81 0.81 -12.63
C ASP A 19 2.85 0.21 -11.57
N SER A 20 3.21 0.30 -10.28
CA SER A 20 2.42 -0.34 -9.20
C SER A 20 1.18 0.44 -8.75
N ASP A 21 1.10 1.73 -9.05
CA ASP A 21 0.03 2.61 -8.53
C ASP A 21 -1.36 2.29 -9.07
N ASN A 22 -1.47 1.44 -10.12
CA ASN A 22 -2.74 1.01 -10.70
C ASN A 22 -3.09 -0.46 -10.41
N ILE A 23 -2.27 -1.18 -9.63
CA ILE A 23 -2.58 -2.57 -9.28
C ILE A 23 -3.69 -2.56 -8.20
N PRO A 24 -4.86 -3.18 -8.45
CA PRO A 24 -5.90 -3.30 -7.44
C PRO A 24 -5.38 -3.98 -6.18
N SER A 25 -5.76 -3.47 -5.02
CA SER A 25 -5.38 -4.10 -3.75
C SER A 25 -6.17 -5.38 -3.50
N ARG A 26 -5.58 -6.29 -2.73
CA ARG A 26 -6.28 -7.50 -2.29
C ARG A 26 -6.57 -7.43 -0.80
N ARG A 27 -7.83 -7.67 -0.42
CA ARG A 27 -8.21 -7.88 0.98
C ARG A 27 -7.86 -9.30 1.40
N VAL A 28 -7.11 -9.44 2.48
CA VAL A 28 -6.66 -10.73 3.00
C VAL A 28 -6.84 -10.81 4.52
N PRO A 29 -7.08 -12.03 5.06
CA PRO A 29 -6.99 -12.26 6.49
C PRO A 29 -5.58 -11.99 7.00
N GLY A 30 -5.44 -11.06 7.93
CA GLY A 30 -4.22 -10.87 8.71
C GLY A 30 -4.13 -11.87 9.86
N VAL A 31 -2.96 -11.91 10.50
CA VAL A 31 -2.76 -12.66 11.75
C VAL A 31 -3.80 -12.20 12.78
N ARG A 32 -4.54 -13.16 13.36
CA ARG A 32 -5.70 -12.97 14.26
C ARG A 32 -7.03 -12.58 13.59
N GLY A 33 -7.13 -12.63 12.27
CA GLY A 33 -8.38 -12.36 11.53
C GLY A 33 -8.67 -10.87 11.30
N ARG A 34 -7.68 -9.99 11.52
CA ARG A 34 -7.79 -8.57 11.16
C ARG A 34 -7.81 -8.43 9.64
N LEU A 35 -8.67 -7.58 9.10
CA LEU A 35 -8.65 -7.24 7.67
C LEU A 35 -7.34 -6.50 7.32
N VAL A 36 -6.64 -7.01 6.29
CA VAL A 36 -5.39 -6.46 5.78
C VAL A 36 -5.51 -6.20 4.28
N TYR A 37 -4.91 -5.13 3.80
CA TYR A 37 -4.82 -4.79 2.38
C TYR A 37 -3.42 -5.10 1.88
N LEU A 38 -3.33 -5.88 0.82
CA LEU A 38 -2.09 -6.27 0.14
C LEU A 38 -1.95 -5.44 -1.14
N ASP A 39 -0.80 -4.78 -1.32
CA ASP A 39 -0.47 -4.10 -2.57
C ASP A 39 0.13 -5.04 -3.62
N GLY A 40 0.40 -4.51 -4.83
CA GLY A 40 1.03 -5.28 -5.90
C GLY A 40 2.49 -5.69 -5.62
N ASN A 41 3.13 -5.08 -4.62
CA ASN A 41 4.53 -5.32 -4.25
C ASN A 41 4.68 -6.32 -3.08
N GLY A 42 3.57 -6.86 -2.57
CA GLY A 42 3.56 -7.81 -1.46
C GLY A 42 3.60 -7.17 -0.07
N TYR A 43 3.51 -5.84 0.03
CA TYR A 43 3.41 -5.15 1.30
C TYR A 43 1.97 -5.14 1.81
N THR A 44 1.85 -5.31 3.12
CA THR A 44 0.56 -5.37 3.81
C THR A 44 0.32 -4.15 4.65
N TYR A 45 -0.91 -3.65 4.59
CA TYR A 45 -1.36 -2.47 5.30
C TYR A 45 -2.63 -2.75 6.11
N VAL A 46 -2.79 -1.99 7.18
CA VAL A 46 -4.03 -1.92 7.96
C VAL A 46 -4.60 -0.52 7.86
N GLN A 47 -5.92 -0.43 7.89
CA GLN A 47 -6.58 0.86 8.00
C GLN A 47 -6.25 1.49 9.35
N ASN A 48 -5.82 2.75 9.29
CA ASN A 48 -5.55 3.58 10.45
C ASN A 48 -6.78 4.43 10.77
N HIS A 49 -7.28 5.18 9.78
CA HIS A 49 -8.51 5.94 9.89
C HIS A 49 -9.14 6.17 8.51
N THR A 50 -10.37 6.67 8.49
CA THR A 50 -11.10 7.03 7.28
C THR A 50 -11.17 8.55 7.18
N SER A 51 -10.91 9.10 6.00
CA SER A 51 -11.16 10.49 5.64
C SER A 51 -12.36 10.58 4.70
N THR A 52 -12.75 11.79 4.27
CA THR A 52 -13.95 12.04 3.45
C THR A 52 -14.05 11.12 2.24
N ASN A 53 -12.95 10.94 1.49
CA ASN A 53 -12.95 10.19 0.22
C ASN A 53 -11.87 9.10 0.16
N ARG A 54 -11.16 8.83 1.27
CA ARG A 54 -10.02 7.90 1.27
C ARG A 54 -9.91 7.10 2.57
N ARG A 55 -9.47 5.85 2.44
CA ARG A 55 -8.94 5.06 3.57
C ARG A 55 -7.48 5.44 3.76
N GLN A 56 -7.11 5.86 4.97
CA GLN A 56 -5.73 6.09 5.33
C GLN A 56 -5.15 4.81 5.93
N LEU A 57 -4.02 4.38 5.38
CA LEU A 57 -3.41 3.08 5.65
C LEU A 57 -2.04 3.27 6.30
N ARG A 58 -1.66 2.31 7.14
CA ARG A 58 -0.30 2.17 7.67
C ARG A 58 0.17 0.73 7.56
N CYS A 59 1.48 0.54 7.44
CA CYS A 59 2.06 -0.80 7.38
C CYS A 59 1.61 -1.66 8.58
N THR A 60 1.39 -2.96 8.37
CA THR A 60 1.15 -3.93 9.46
C THR A 60 2.28 -3.98 10.48
N ARG A 61 3.53 -3.68 10.06
CA ARG A 61 4.73 -3.63 10.90
C ARG A 61 5.00 -2.27 11.53
N TYR A 62 3.99 -1.41 11.60
CA TYR A 62 4.14 -0.06 12.17
C TYR A 62 4.65 -0.07 13.61
N GLU A 63 4.09 -0.95 14.43
CA GLU A 63 4.52 -1.13 15.83
C GLU A 63 5.90 -1.79 15.97
N ARG A 64 6.46 -2.31 14.86
CA ARG A 64 7.82 -2.87 14.79
C ARG A 64 8.83 -1.89 14.15
N GLY A 65 8.45 -0.62 14.00
CA GLY A 65 9.33 0.45 13.51
C GLY A 65 9.18 0.83 12.05
N CYS A 66 8.26 0.22 11.29
CA CYS A 66 8.01 0.63 9.91
C CYS A 66 7.06 1.84 9.82
N ARG A 67 7.52 3.01 9.38
CA ARG A 67 6.68 4.21 9.27
C ARG A 67 6.01 4.39 7.90
N ALA A 68 5.96 3.34 7.09
CA ALA A 68 5.30 3.37 5.79
C ALA A 68 3.78 3.64 5.94
N THR A 69 3.31 4.68 5.27
CA THR A 69 1.91 5.08 5.18
C THR A 69 1.47 5.12 3.72
N ALA A 70 0.16 4.96 3.52
CA ALA A 70 -0.44 4.92 2.20
C ALA A 70 -1.91 5.36 2.27
N SER A 71 -2.56 5.49 1.13
CA SER A 71 -4.02 5.64 1.05
C SER A 71 -4.60 4.86 -0.11
N MET A 72 -5.91 4.62 -0.04
CA MET A 72 -6.70 4.10 -1.16
C MET A 72 -8.07 4.79 -1.18
N ALA A 73 -8.75 4.77 -2.32
CA ALA A 73 -10.12 5.29 -2.43
C ALA A 73 -11.09 4.49 -1.52
N LEU A 74 -12.24 5.08 -1.19
CA LEU A 74 -13.32 4.37 -0.50
C LEU A 74 -13.98 3.35 -1.41
N GLU A 75 -14.21 3.71 -2.66
CA GLU A 75 -14.78 2.82 -3.68
C GLU A 75 -13.90 2.84 -4.94
N PRO A 76 -13.69 1.69 -5.60
CA PRO A 76 -14.11 0.35 -5.16
C PRO A 76 -13.32 -0.15 -3.95
N GLU A 77 -13.84 -1.14 -3.21
CA GLU A 77 -13.19 -1.70 -2.01
C GLU A 77 -11.75 -2.23 -2.24
N ASN A 78 -11.42 -2.60 -3.47
CA ASN A 78 -10.12 -3.09 -3.92
C ASN A 78 -9.31 -2.01 -4.67
N ALA A 79 -9.59 -0.72 -4.43
CA ALA A 79 -8.86 0.37 -5.05
C ALA A 79 -7.33 0.20 -4.88
N PRO A 80 -6.52 0.67 -5.84
CA PRO A 80 -5.07 0.65 -5.72
C PRO A 80 -4.57 1.39 -4.47
N ILE A 81 -3.46 0.91 -3.91
CA ILE A 81 -2.80 1.54 -2.77
C ILE A 81 -1.74 2.51 -3.27
N ILE A 82 -1.88 3.76 -2.88
CA ILE A 82 -0.92 4.83 -3.18
C ILE A 82 -0.04 5.04 -1.95
N MET A 83 1.21 4.61 -2.03
CA MET A 83 2.19 4.71 -0.95
C MET A 83 2.77 6.13 -0.83
N TYR A 84 2.86 6.66 0.39
CA TYR A 84 3.46 7.97 0.66
C TYR A 84 4.91 7.87 1.16
N SER A 85 5.23 6.81 1.88
CA SER A 85 6.56 6.61 2.46
C SER A 85 7.01 5.16 2.31
N ARG A 86 8.31 4.99 2.03
CA ARG A 86 8.91 3.69 1.72
C ARG A 86 8.96 2.77 2.94
N HIS A 87 8.87 1.48 2.69
CA HIS A 87 9.14 0.45 3.70
C HIS A 87 10.63 0.34 3.99
N ASN A 88 10.96 -0.01 5.23
CA ASN A 88 12.31 -0.31 5.72
C ASN A 88 12.52 -1.82 5.97
N HIS A 89 11.67 -2.65 5.39
CA HIS A 89 11.73 -4.11 5.49
C HIS A 89 11.30 -4.71 4.16
N ARG A 90 11.64 -5.99 3.95
CA ARG A 90 11.12 -6.76 2.81
C ARG A 90 9.65 -7.16 3.04
N PRO A 91 8.88 -7.44 1.98
CA PRO A 91 7.59 -8.12 2.08
C PRO A 91 7.69 -9.39 2.93
N GLY A 92 6.62 -9.71 3.65
CA GLY A 92 6.58 -10.82 4.59
C GLY A 92 5.57 -11.90 4.22
N HIS A 93 5.60 -12.99 4.99
CA HIS A 93 4.66 -14.11 4.89
C HIS A 93 3.42 -13.94 5.77
N ASP A 94 3.15 -12.72 6.25
CA ASP A 94 2.07 -12.44 7.20
C ASP A 94 0.68 -12.83 6.64
N VAL A 95 0.52 -12.74 5.31
CA VAL A 95 -0.70 -13.16 4.59
C VAL A 95 -0.85 -14.68 4.54
N GLU A 96 0.23 -15.41 4.26
CA GLU A 96 0.22 -16.88 4.19
C GLU A 96 -0.11 -17.49 5.55
N ILE A 97 0.51 -16.96 6.60
CA ILE A 97 0.23 -17.34 7.99
C ILE A 97 -1.22 -17.01 8.36
N GLY A 98 -1.70 -15.81 7.98
CA GLY A 98 -3.08 -15.39 8.20
C GLY A 98 -4.09 -16.33 7.55
N ASN A 99 -3.87 -16.69 6.28
CA ASN A 99 -4.69 -17.65 5.55
C ASN A 99 -4.68 -19.04 6.20
N PHE A 100 -3.50 -19.55 6.55
CA PHE A 100 -3.35 -20.85 7.20
C PHE A 100 -4.13 -20.91 8.53
N LEU A 101 -3.99 -19.89 9.38
CA LEU A 101 -4.73 -19.79 10.63
C LEU A 101 -6.24 -19.64 10.43
N ALA A 102 -6.68 -18.96 9.37
CA ALA A 102 -8.08 -18.87 9.02
C ALA A 102 -8.66 -20.24 8.61
N THR A 103 -7.93 -21.01 7.80
CA THR A 103 -8.32 -22.38 7.40
C THR A 103 -8.44 -23.33 8.60
N LEU A 104 -7.54 -23.22 9.57
CA LEU A 104 -7.62 -24.03 10.79
C LEU A 104 -8.85 -23.70 11.66
N ARG A 105 -9.32 -22.44 11.65
CA ARG A 105 -10.53 -22.04 12.39
C ARG A 105 -11.83 -22.49 11.74
N SER A 106 -11.81 -22.79 10.44
CA SER A 106 -13.00 -23.21 9.68
C SER A 106 -13.22 -24.72 9.66
N ARG A 107 -12.41 -25.49 10.39
CA ARG A 107 -12.54 -26.93 10.59
C ARG A 107 -13.03 -27.21 12.00
#